data_AF-A0A0A2KJT3-F1
#
_entry.id   AF-A0A0A2KJT3-F1
#
_cell.length_a   1.000
_cell.length_b   1.000
_cell.length_c   1.000
_cell.angle_alpha   90.00
_cell.angle_beta   90.00
_cell.angle_gamma   90.00
#
_symmetry.space_group_name_H-M   'P 1'
#
loop_
_entity.id
_entity.type
_entity.pdbx_description
1 polymer ?
#
loop_
_entity_poly.entity_id
_entity_poly.type
_entity_poly.pdbx_seq_one_letter_code
_entity_poly.pdbx_strand_id
1 'polypeptide(L)'
;MSFTQMLSYRDRIMKIALGTASPNRGICLEWMVHDTFMAMRSMDEVLANDVAQGFCQLLQAQTSQERTTIKTLGSYLEFREIDVGRPLYTALIRFGAKLDLTTAELTKTTALESTAFRHVSVMNDIYSWEREWKVYQANPTDGAQPFSAICILANETGLPYTACKRLMYSYCRELELNLKQSTDEIRHNSMESLTHELEVYIKGMEYFMCGIELWSQWTPRYRQ
;
A
#
# COMPACT_ATOMS: atom_id res chain seq x y z
N MET A 1 9.10 -18.98 14.63
CA MET A 1 8.32 -18.03 15.47
C MET A 1 6.86 -18.43 15.33
N SER A 2 6.13 -18.61 16.44
CA SER A 2 4.68 -18.90 16.37
C SER A 2 3.90 -17.66 15.93
N PHE A 3 2.65 -17.83 15.49
CA PHE A 3 1.78 -16.71 15.12
C PHE A 3 1.61 -15.71 16.28
N THR A 4 1.39 -16.19 17.51
CA THR A 4 1.31 -15.36 18.72
C THR A 4 2.59 -14.58 18.98
N GLN A 5 3.76 -15.20 18.79
CA GLN A 5 5.05 -14.51 18.94
C GLN A 5 5.24 -13.43 17.87
N MET A 6 4.81 -13.69 16.62
CA MET A 6 4.84 -12.72 15.53
C MET A 6 3.97 -11.50 15.85
N LEU A 7 2.72 -11.71 16.30
CA LEU A 7 1.81 -10.62 16.67
C LEU A 7 2.35 -9.81 17.85
N SER A 8 2.89 -10.47 18.88
CA SER A 8 3.51 -9.78 20.02
C SER A 8 4.72 -8.94 19.59
N TYR A 9 5.55 -9.45 18.68
CA TYR A 9 6.70 -8.70 18.17
C TYR A 9 6.28 -7.55 17.26
N ARG A 10 5.26 -7.73 16.42
CA ARG A 10 4.64 -6.65 15.63
C ARG A 10 4.18 -5.50 16.53
N ASP A 11 3.43 -5.80 17.60
CA ASP A 11 2.92 -4.78 18.52
C ASP A 11 4.05 -4.03 19.22
N ARG A 12 5.17 -4.71 19.50
CA ARG A 12 6.39 -4.08 20.00
C ARG A 12 6.98 -3.11 18.99
N ILE A 13 7.14 -3.51 17.72
CA ILE A 13 7.67 -2.64 16.66
C ILE A 13 6.78 -1.41 16.44
N MET A 14 5.45 -1.57 16.49
CA MET A 14 4.51 -0.45 16.40
C MET A 14 4.71 0.57 17.53
N LYS A 15 4.84 0.11 18.78
CA LYS A 15 5.09 1.01 19.93
C LYS A 15 6.40 1.80 19.77
N ILE A 16 7.43 1.15 19.22
CA ILE A 16 8.72 1.78 18.93
C ILE A 16 8.58 2.84 17.83
N ALA A 17 7.91 2.54 16.72
CA ALA A 17 7.65 3.50 15.64
C ALA A 17 6.85 4.73 16.12
N LEU A 18 5.90 4.52 17.02
CA LEU A 18 5.11 5.58 17.66
C LEU A 18 5.88 6.38 18.72
N GLY A 19 7.11 5.99 19.07
CA GLY A 19 7.92 6.64 20.12
C GLY A 19 7.44 6.36 21.54
N THR A 20 6.53 5.38 21.73
CA THR A 20 5.95 5.01 23.04
C THR A 20 6.73 3.92 23.76
N ALA A 21 7.75 3.36 23.12
CA ALA A 21 8.67 2.38 23.70
C ALA A 21 10.09 2.61 23.19
N SER A 22 11.09 2.42 24.05
CA SER A 22 12.50 2.46 23.65
C SER A 22 12.91 1.17 22.94
N PRO A 23 13.77 1.26 21.91
CA PRO A 23 14.26 0.08 21.19
C PRO A 23 15.30 -0.67 22.02
N ASN A 24 15.38 -1.99 21.83
CA ASN A 24 16.54 -2.76 22.22
C ASN A 24 17.66 -2.53 21.18
N ARG A 25 18.75 -1.87 21.59
CA ARG A 25 19.90 -1.57 20.73
C ARG A 25 20.66 -2.81 20.25
N GLY A 26 20.47 -3.97 20.88
CA GLY A 26 20.99 -5.26 20.39
C GLY A 26 20.17 -5.88 19.25
N ILE A 27 18.98 -5.34 18.94
CA ILE A 27 18.10 -5.84 17.89
C ILE A 27 18.04 -4.81 16.75
N CYS A 28 18.62 -5.17 15.60
CA CYS A 28 18.81 -4.28 14.45
C CYS A 28 17.52 -3.54 14.04
N LEU A 29 16.45 -4.31 13.81
CA LEU A 29 15.17 -3.76 13.37
C LEU A 29 14.60 -2.73 14.34
N GLU A 30 14.71 -2.97 15.65
CA GLU A 30 14.11 -2.08 16.66
C GLU A 30 14.76 -0.71 16.64
N TRP A 31 16.09 -0.66 16.68
CA TRP A 31 16.79 0.63 16.72
C TRP A 31 16.74 1.35 15.37
N MET A 32 16.76 0.62 14.25
CA MET A 32 16.59 1.23 12.92
C MET A 32 15.22 1.89 12.76
N VAL A 33 14.15 1.19 13.16
CA VAL A 33 12.78 1.74 13.12
C VAL A 33 12.68 2.96 14.02
N HIS A 34 13.15 2.86 15.26
CA HIS A 34 13.16 3.97 16.21
C HIS A 34 13.90 5.20 15.65
N ASP A 35 15.15 5.03 15.26
CA ASP A 35 16.01 6.15 14.86
C ASP A 35 15.52 6.79 13.56
N THR A 36 14.93 5.99 12.64
CA THR A 36 14.30 6.52 11.44
C THR A 36 13.13 7.43 11.78
N PHE A 37 12.19 6.98 12.62
CA PHE A 37 11.04 7.82 12.99
C PHE A 37 11.43 9.02 13.86
N MET A 38 12.46 8.90 14.70
CA MET A 38 13.00 10.05 15.43
C MET A 38 13.64 11.08 14.49
N ALA A 39 14.39 10.63 13.48
CA ALA A 39 14.93 11.52 12.46
C ALA A 39 13.79 12.21 11.67
N MET A 40 12.74 11.48 11.30
CA MET A 40 11.57 12.06 10.63
C MET A 40 10.88 13.12 11.50
N ARG A 41 10.62 12.84 12.78
CA ARG A 41 10.01 13.80 13.71
C ARG A 41 10.86 15.05 13.93
N SER A 42 12.18 14.92 13.87
CA SER A 42 13.08 16.07 13.95
C SER A 42 13.00 17.00 12.73
N MET A 43 12.52 16.48 11.59
CA MET A 43 12.31 17.26 10.37
C MET A 43 10.91 17.88 10.34
N ASP A 44 9.88 17.10 10.66
CA ASP A 44 8.48 17.53 10.73
C ASP A 44 7.71 16.57 11.65
N GLU A 45 7.35 17.00 12.85
CA GLU A 45 6.71 16.13 13.84
C GLU A 45 5.32 15.67 13.39
N VAL A 46 4.51 16.58 12.85
CA VAL A 46 3.11 16.31 12.48
C VAL A 46 3.06 15.29 11.35
N LEU A 47 3.73 15.58 10.22
CA LEU A 47 3.73 14.69 9.06
C LEU A 47 4.45 13.37 9.36
N ALA A 48 5.54 13.40 10.16
CA ALA A 48 6.23 12.16 10.52
C ALA A 48 5.35 11.22 11.31
N ASN A 49 4.42 11.74 12.13
CA ASN A 49 3.59 10.87 12.94
C ASN A 49 2.25 10.45 12.35
N ASP A 50 1.84 11.08 11.25
CA ASP A 50 0.97 10.46 10.24
C ASP A 50 1.65 9.24 9.59
N VAL A 51 2.93 9.35 9.19
CA VAL A 51 3.67 8.21 8.60
C VAL A 51 3.78 7.05 9.59
N ALA A 52 4.06 7.33 10.87
CA ALA A 52 4.15 6.30 11.91
C ALA A 52 2.82 5.57 12.11
N GLN A 53 1.68 6.27 12.05
CA GLN A 53 0.36 5.64 12.09
C GLN A 53 0.10 4.77 10.86
N GLY A 54 0.42 5.29 9.66
CA GLY A 54 0.29 4.52 8.42
C GLY A 54 1.13 3.25 8.41
N PHE A 55 2.35 3.31 8.96
CA PHE A 55 3.23 2.14 9.15
C PHE A 55 2.60 1.10 10.10
N CYS A 56 2.01 1.55 11.20
CA CYS A 56 1.30 0.67 12.13
C CYS A 56 0.13 -0.07 11.45
N GLN A 57 -0.67 0.66 10.66
CA GLN A 57 -1.80 0.08 9.93
C GLN A 57 -1.35 -0.94 8.88
N LEU A 58 -0.25 -0.67 8.16
CA LEU A 58 0.35 -1.63 7.23
C LEU A 58 0.73 -2.94 7.94
N LEU A 59 1.44 -2.86 9.07
CA LEU A 59 1.86 -4.04 9.82
C LEU A 59 0.66 -4.87 10.33
N GLN A 60 -0.40 -4.18 10.78
CA GLN A 60 -1.63 -4.84 11.22
C GLN A 60 -2.32 -5.57 10.06
N ALA A 61 -2.45 -4.93 8.90
CA ALA A 61 -3.06 -5.54 7.72
C ALA A 61 -2.28 -6.78 7.24
N GLN A 62 -0.95 -6.68 7.15
CA GLN A 62 -0.08 -7.77 6.67
C GLN A 62 -0.08 -9.02 7.56
N THR A 63 -0.49 -8.85 8.82
CA THR A 63 -0.57 -9.94 9.81
C THR A 63 -2.02 -10.29 10.19
N SER A 64 -3.00 -9.71 9.49
CA SER A 64 -4.41 -9.96 9.75
C SER A 64 -4.81 -11.37 9.32
N GLN A 65 -5.58 -12.05 10.18
CA GLN A 65 -6.19 -13.34 9.85
C GLN A 65 -7.19 -13.21 8.69
N GLU A 66 -7.75 -12.02 8.47
CA GLU A 66 -8.71 -11.72 7.40
C GLU A 66 -8.16 -12.02 6.01
N ARG A 67 -6.84 -11.92 5.82
CA ARG A 67 -6.14 -12.32 4.59
C ARG A 67 -6.47 -13.75 4.17
N THR A 68 -6.73 -14.64 5.12
CA THR A 68 -7.01 -16.06 4.86
C THR A 68 -8.47 -16.32 4.49
N THR A 69 -9.39 -15.40 4.85
CA THR A 69 -10.84 -15.57 4.69
C THR A 69 -11.40 -14.89 3.44
N ILE A 70 -10.70 -13.89 2.89
CA ILE A 70 -11.10 -13.21 1.66
C ILE A 70 -10.98 -14.16 0.45
N LYS A 71 -12.08 -14.31 -0.30
CA LYS A 71 -12.16 -15.20 -1.48
C LYS A 71 -12.72 -14.54 -2.73
N THR A 72 -13.18 -13.30 -2.65
CA THR A 72 -13.75 -12.56 -3.78
C THR A 72 -12.87 -11.37 -4.16
N LEU A 73 -12.85 -11.03 -5.45
CA LEU A 73 -12.03 -9.94 -5.98
C LEU A 73 -12.44 -8.59 -5.40
N GLY A 74 -13.74 -8.36 -5.20
CA GLY A 74 -14.23 -7.11 -4.60
C GLY A 74 -13.68 -6.88 -3.19
N SER A 75 -13.88 -7.85 -2.29
CA SER A 75 -13.36 -7.77 -0.92
C SER A 75 -11.83 -7.78 -0.88
N TYR A 76 -11.18 -8.47 -1.83
CA TYR A 76 -9.74 -8.40 -1.98
C TYR A 76 -9.25 -6.98 -2.27
N LEU A 77 -9.81 -6.33 -3.30
CA LEU A 77 -9.37 -5.00 -3.71
C LEU A 77 -9.54 -3.98 -2.57
N GLU A 78 -10.65 -4.06 -1.84
CA GLU A 78 -10.91 -3.19 -0.68
C GLU A 78 -9.88 -3.39 0.44
N PHE A 79 -9.65 -4.63 0.86
CA PHE A 79 -8.68 -4.93 1.92
C PHE A 79 -7.24 -4.63 1.48
N ARG A 80 -6.92 -4.94 0.21
CA ARG A 80 -5.56 -4.83 -0.33
C ARG A 80 -5.06 -3.39 -0.36
N GLU A 81 -5.94 -2.40 -0.44
CA GLU A 81 -5.56 -0.98 -0.31
C GLU A 81 -4.80 -0.71 0.99
N ILE A 82 -5.22 -1.31 2.12
CA ILE A 82 -4.53 -1.14 3.41
C ILE A 82 -3.31 -2.07 3.47
N ASP A 83 -3.43 -3.30 3.00
CA ASP A 83 -2.38 -4.32 3.02
C ASP A 83 -1.15 -3.98 2.16
N VAL A 84 -1.37 -3.26 1.05
CA VAL A 84 -0.30 -2.71 0.21
C VAL A 84 0.28 -1.41 0.79
N GLY A 85 -0.40 -0.82 1.79
CA GLY A 85 0.09 0.32 2.56
C GLY A 85 -0.42 1.68 2.13
N ARG A 86 -1.67 1.81 1.66
CA ARG A 86 -2.26 3.14 1.35
C ARG A 86 -1.99 4.18 2.42
N PRO A 87 -2.33 3.96 3.70
CA PRO A 87 -2.15 4.98 4.73
C PRO A 87 -0.68 5.37 4.95
N LEU A 88 0.25 4.43 4.76
CA LEU A 88 1.68 4.69 4.87
C LEU A 88 2.16 5.55 3.69
N TYR A 89 1.85 5.14 2.46
CA TYR A 89 2.40 5.78 1.27
C TYR A 89 1.78 7.16 1.02
N THR A 90 0.49 7.36 1.29
CA THR A 90 -0.12 8.70 1.21
C THR A 90 0.51 9.67 2.22
N ALA A 91 0.77 9.20 3.45
CA ALA A 91 1.51 9.98 4.44
C ALA A 91 2.97 10.22 4.03
N LEU A 92 3.66 9.25 3.44
CA LEU A 92 5.04 9.40 2.95
C LEU A 92 5.15 10.40 1.81
N ILE A 93 4.18 10.41 0.88
CA ILE A 93 4.12 11.40 -0.21
C ILE A 93 4.01 12.80 0.39
N ARG A 94 3.07 13.01 1.34
CA ARG A 94 2.92 14.29 2.03
C ARG A 94 4.17 14.70 2.80
N PHE A 95 4.77 13.78 3.56
CA PHE A 95 6.01 14.02 4.30
C PHE A 95 7.16 14.41 3.37
N GLY A 96 7.39 13.62 2.31
CA GLY A 96 8.50 13.82 1.37
C GLY A 96 8.38 15.09 0.55
N ALA A 97 7.15 15.49 0.21
CA ALA A 97 6.87 16.73 -0.52
C ALA A 97 6.52 17.93 0.38
N LYS A 98 6.55 17.76 1.71
CA LYS A 98 6.16 18.77 2.72
C LYS A 98 4.79 19.38 2.48
N LEU A 99 3.80 18.53 2.24
CA LEU A 99 2.42 18.93 1.94
C LEU A 99 1.57 18.84 3.20
N ASP A 100 1.22 20.00 3.76
CA ASP A 100 0.27 20.12 4.86
C ASP A 100 -1.14 20.31 4.30
N LEU A 101 -1.86 19.20 4.15
CA LEU A 101 -3.23 19.21 3.64
C LEU A 101 -4.22 19.14 4.79
N THR A 102 -5.25 19.96 4.72
CA THR A 102 -6.35 19.93 5.69
C THR A 102 -7.15 18.63 5.60
N THR A 103 -7.83 18.27 6.69
CA THR A 103 -8.75 17.11 6.69
C THR A 103 -9.81 17.20 5.58
N ALA A 104 -10.27 18.42 5.26
CA ALA A 104 -11.24 18.63 4.19
C ALA A 104 -10.64 18.32 2.81
N GLU A 105 -9.38 18.70 2.56
CA GLU A 105 -8.67 18.38 1.32
C GLU A 105 -8.39 16.88 1.21
N LEU A 106 -7.92 16.23 2.27
CA LEU A 106 -7.72 14.78 2.32
C LEU A 106 -9.02 14.01 2.07
N THR A 107 -10.14 14.52 2.59
CA THR A 107 -11.44 13.90 2.34
C THR A 107 -11.79 13.92 0.85
N LYS A 108 -11.48 15.01 0.13
CA LYS A 108 -11.70 15.12 -1.32
C LYS A 108 -10.85 14.12 -2.12
N THR A 109 -9.70 13.69 -1.62
CA THR A 109 -8.80 12.75 -2.32
C THR A 109 -9.08 11.29 -2.04
N THR A 110 -9.95 10.96 -1.08
CA THR A 110 -10.23 9.57 -0.65
C THR A 110 -10.52 8.61 -1.82
N ALA A 111 -11.40 9.00 -2.74
CA ALA A 111 -11.76 8.18 -3.89
C ALA A 111 -10.58 8.02 -4.87
N LEU A 112 -9.86 9.11 -5.11
CA LEU A 112 -8.66 9.14 -5.96
C LEU A 112 -7.56 8.23 -5.40
N GLU A 113 -7.34 8.28 -4.08
CA GLU A 113 -6.39 7.41 -3.39
C GLU A 113 -6.83 5.93 -3.49
N SER A 114 -8.10 5.63 -3.29
CA SER A 114 -8.62 4.25 -3.47
C SER A 114 -8.34 3.74 -4.88
N THR A 115 -8.65 4.52 -5.92
CA THR A 115 -8.35 4.18 -7.32
C THR A 115 -6.85 3.93 -7.54
N ALA A 116 -5.99 4.82 -7.06
CA ALA A 116 -4.55 4.69 -7.21
C ALA A 116 -3.99 3.46 -6.47
N PHE A 117 -4.46 3.17 -5.26
CA PHE A 117 -3.97 2.02 -4.50
C PHE A 117 -4.51 0.68 -5.00
N ARG A 118 -5.70 0.64 -5.61
CA ARG A 118 -6.14 -0.53 -6.37
C ARG A 118 -5.22 -0.79 -7.56
N HIS A 119 -4.84 0.26 -8.29
CA HIS A 119 -3.91 0.14 -9.42
C HIS A 119 -2.56 -0.40 -8.97
N VAL A 120 -1.95 0.25 -7.98
CA VAL A 120 -0.65 -0.13 -7.40
C VAL A 120 -0.67 -1.57 -6.90
N SER A 121 -1.74 -1.98 -6.22
CA SER A 121 -1.92 -3.34 -5.72
C SER A 121 -1.92 -4.36 -6.85
N VAL A 122 -2.76 -4.12 -7.87
CA VAL A 122 -2.92 -5.05 -8.98
C VAL A 122 -1.66 -5.10 -9.85
N MET A 123 -1.01 -3.96 -10.09
CA MET A 123 0.29 -3.93 -10.77
C MET A 123 1.33 -4.74 -10.01
N ASN A 124 1.40 -4.58 -8.69
CA ASN A 124 2.28 -5.39 -7.85
C ASN A 124 2.01 -6.87 -8.04
N ASP A 125 0.74 -7.29 -7.93
CA ASP A 125 0.31 -8.68 -8.05
C ASP A 125 0.62 -9.28 -9.42
N ILE A 126 0.45 -8.51 -10.52
CA ILE A 126 0.74 -8.97 -11.88
C ILE A 126 2.22 -9.34 -12.03
N TYR A 127 3.12 -8.48 -11.55
CA TYR A 127 4.56 -8.68 -11.70
C TYR A 127 5.16 -9.57 -10.62
N SER A 128 4.60 -9.59 -9.41
CA SER A 128 5.09 -10.41 -8.29
C SER A 128 4.63 -11.86 -8.36
N TRP A 129 3.61 -12.16 -9.17
CA TRP A 129 2.90 -13.46 -9.18
C TRP A 129 3.83 -14.66 -9.27
N GLU A 130 4.75 -14.71 -10.24
CA GLU A 130 5.62 -15.88 -10.45
C GLU A 130 6.49 -16.13 -9.22
N ARG A 131 7.01 -15.07 -8.61
CA ARG A 131 7.82 -15.17 -7.39
C ARG A 131 6.99 -15.73 -6.25
N GLU A 132 5.80 -15.18 -6.02
CA GLU A 132 4.93 -15.56 -4.91
C GLU A 132 4.40 -16.98 -5.07
N TRP A 133 4.03 -17.36 -6.29
CA TRP A 133 3.63 -18.71 -6.63
C TRP A 133 4.75 -19.71 -6.41
N LYS A 134 5.98 -19.43 -6.86
CA LYS A 134 7.16 -20.28 -6.60
C LYS A 134 7.41 -20.46 -5.09
N VAL A 135 7.31 -19.39 -4.31
CA VAL A 135 7.47 -19.46 -2.85
C VAL A 135 6.42 -20.36 -2.21
N TYR A 136 5.16 -20.24 -2.64
CA TYR A 136 4.09 -21.10 -2.16
C TYR A 136 4.31 -22.57 -2.55
N GLN A 137 4.70 -22.84 -3.79
CA GLN A 137 5.01 -24.19 -4.26
C GLN A 137 6.14 -24.85 -3.47
N ALA A 138 7.15 -24.07 -3.06
CA ALA A 138 8.27 -24.57 -2.26
C ALA A 138 7.89 -24.83 -0.79
N ASN A 139 6.91 -24.11 -0.24
CA ASN A 139 6.45 -24.27 1.14
C ASN A 139 4.95 -23.97 1.28
N PRO A 140 4.06 -24.95 1.00
CA PRO A 140 2.62 -24.76 0.98
C PRO A 140 2.04 -24.73 2.41
N THR A 141 2.27 -23.62 3.10
CA THR A 141 1.63 -23.29 4.39
C THR A 141 0.59 -22.20 4.17
N ASP A 142 -0.42 -22.09 5.05
CA ASP A 142 -1.49 -21.09 4.92
C ASP A 142 -0.95 -19.64 4.84
N GLY A 143 0.12 -19.35 5.58
CA GLY A 143 0.80 -18.04 5.53
C GLY A 143 1.62 -17.81 4.26
N ALA A 144 1.89 -18.85 3.47
CA ALA A 144 2.57 -18.77 2.18
C ALA A 144 1.60 -18.70 1.00
N GLN A 145 0.29 -18.92 1.20
CA GLN A 145 -0.68 -18.80 0.11
C GLN A 145 -0.64 -17.38 -0.48
N PRO A 146 -0.45 -17.22 -1.80
CA PRO A 146 -0.35 -15.89 -2.40
C PRO A 146 -1.66 -15.10 -2.23
N PHE A 147 -1.59 -13.99 -1.50
CA PHE A 147 -2.70 -13.06 -1.35
C PHE A 147 -2.68 -12.05 -2.52
N SER A 148 -3.15 -12.53 -3.67
CA SER A 148 -3.00 -11.85 -4.97
C SER A 148 -4.32 -11.86 -5.75
N ALA A 149 -4.63 -10.75 -6.44
CA ALA A 149 -5.76 -10.66 -7.35
C ALA A 149 -5.73 -11.75 -8.44
N ILE A 150 -4.53 -12.18 -8.86
CA ILE A 150 -4.36 -13.22 -9.89
C ILE A 150 -4.88 -14.57 -9.40
N CYS A 151 -4.56 -14.93 -8.15
CA CYS A 151 -5.03 -16.17 -7.56
C CYS A 151 -6.53 -16.15 -7.33
N ILE A 152 -7.04 -15.05 -6.76
CA ILE A 152 -8.45 -14.91 -6.41
C ILE A 152 -9.33 -14.93 -7.66
N LEU A 153 -8.99 -14.13 -8.67
CA LEU A 153 -9.75 -14.10 -9.93
C LEU A 153 -9.74 -15.45 -10.64
N ALA A 154 -8.60 -16.15 -10.65
CA ALA A 154 -8.52 -17.49 -11.23
C ALA A 154 -9.43 -18.49 -10.51
N ASN A 155 -9.46 -18.45 -9.16
CA ASN A 155 -10.32 -19.31 -8.37
C ASN A 155 -11.82 -19.02 -8.59
N GLU A 156 -12.19 -17.75 -8.73
CA GLU A 156 -13.59 -17.36 -8.97
C GLU A 156 -14.10 -17.70 -10.36
N THR A 157 -13.23 -17.63 -11.37
CA THR A 157 -13.65 -17.72 -12.78
C THR A 157 -13.25 -19.04 -13.46
N GLY A 158 -12.34 -19.81 -12.87
CA GLY A 158 -11.72 -20.97 -13.50
C GLY A 158 -10.75 -20.64 -14.64
N LEU A 159 -10.45 -19.35 -14.88
CA LEU A 159 -9.51 -18.93 -15.90
C LEU A 159 -8.05 -19.23 -15.49
N PRO A 160 -7.16 -19.49 -16.46
CA PRO A 160 -5.75 -19.67 -16.16
C PRO A 160 -5.12 -18.34 -15.69
N TYR A 161 -4.12 -18.42 -14.81
CA TYR A 161 -3.44 -17.24 -14.25
C TYR A 161 -2.95 -16.24 -15.31
N THR A 162 -2.49 -16.72 -16.48
CA THR A 162 -2.06 -15.86 -17.58
C THR A 162 -3.19 -15.03 -18.18
N ALA A 163 -4.42 -15.57 -18.22
CA ALA A 163 -5.61 -14.83 -18.64
C ALA A 163 -6.02 -13.81 -17.57
N CYS A 164 -6.00 -14.20 -16.29
CA CYS A 164 -6.28 -13.30 -15.18
C CYS A 164 -5.32 -12.11 -15.18
N LYS A 165 -4.02 -12.30 -15.42
CA LYS A 165 -3.05 -11.21 -15.56
C LYS A 165 -3.43 -10.20 -16.65
N ARG A 166 -3.86 -10.67 -17.83
CA ARG A 166 -4.28 -9.78 -18.93
C ARG A 166 -5.54 -8.99 -18.58
N LEU A 167 -6.52 -9.64 -17.95
CA LEU A 167 -7.74 -8.96 -17.48
C LEU A 167 -7.41 -7.91 -16.41
N MET A 168 -6.59 -8.27 -15.43
CA MET A 168 -6.17 -7.35 -14.38
C MET A 168 -5.30 -6.21 -14.90
N TYR A 169 -4.49 -6.44 -15.93
CA TYR A 169 -3.74 -5.37 -16.59
C TYR A 169 -4.68 -4.38 -17.30
N SER A 170 -5.71 -4.88 -17.99
CA SER A 170 -6.76 -4.03 -18.57
C SER A 170 -7.51 -3.25 -17.51
N TYR A 171 -7.84 -3.87 -16.38
CA TYR A 171 -8.46 -3.21 -15.23
C TYR A 171 -7.61 -2.04 -14.72
N CYS A 172 -6.28 -2.20 -14.63
CA CYS A 172 -5.41 -1.07 -14.27
C CYS A 172 -5.46 0.09 -15.27
N ARG A 173 -5.62 -0.17 -16.57
CA ARG A 173 -5.81 0.91 -17.56
C ARG A 173 -7.12 1.67 -17.30
N GLU A 174 -8.19 0.97 -16.95
CA GLU A 174 -9.46 1.62 -16.56
C GLU A 174 -9.31 2.46 -15.28
N LEU A 175 -8.51 2.00 -14.31
CA LEU A 175 -8.21 2.79 -13.12
C LEU A 175 -7.43 4.08 -13.43
N GLU A 176 -6.55 4.06 -14.43
CA GLU A 176 -5.85 5.28 -14.89
C GLU A 176 -6.83 6.30 -15.50
N LEU A 177 -7.79 5.83 -16.30
CA LEU A 177 -8.86 6.68 -16.83
C LEU A 177 -9.75 7.23 -15.71
N ASN A 178 -10.11 6.39 -14.75
CA ASN A 178 -10.90 6.80 -13.58
C ASN A 178 -10.16 7.84 -12.73
N LEU A 179 -8.85 7.66 -12.50
CA LEU A 179 -8.03 8.62 -11.77
C LEU A 179 -8.05 10.01 -12.44
N LYS A 180 -7.91 10.03 -13.77
CA LYS A 180 -7.98 11.26 -14.56
C LYS A 180 -9.35 11.91 -14.42
N GLN A 181 -10.43 11.13 -14.59
CA GLN A 181 -11.79 11.64 -14.44
C GLN A 181 -12.05 12.21 -13.04
N SER A 182 -11.68 11.47 -11.98
CA SER A 182 -11.85 11.94 -10.60
C SER A 182 -11.03 13.20 -10.31
N THR A 183 -9.83 13.31 -10.88
CA THR A 183 -9.03 14.54 -10.79
C THR A 183 -9.75 15.73 -11.43
N ASP A 184 -10.30 15.53 -12.63
CA ASP A 184 -11.06 16.57 -13.31
C ASP A 184 -12.33 16.94 -12.51
N GLU A 185 -13.04 15.96 -11.96
CA GLU A 185 -14.21 16.19 -11.09
C GLU A 185 -13.86 17.01 -9.84
N ILE A 186 -12.73 16.72 -9.17
CA ILE A 186 -12.26 17.49 -8.00
C ILE A 186 -12.00 18.95 -8.39
N ARG A 187 -11.41 19.18 -9.56
CA ARG A 187 -11.15 20.53 -10.09
C ARG A 187 -12.43 21.29 -10.44
N HIS A 188 -13.43 20.62 -11.02
CA HIS A 188 -14.68 21.25 -11.47
C HIS A 188 -15.71 21.45 -10.35
N ASN A 189 -15.75 20.56 -9.36
CA ASN A 189 -16.70 20.63 -8.24
C ASN A 189 -16.26 21.59 -7.13
N SER A 190 -15.03 22.11 -7.20
CA SER A 190 -14.55 23.10 -6.24
C SER A 190 -15.02 24.48 -6.68
N MET A 191 -15.81 25.16 -5.82
CA MET A 191 -16.25 26.55 -6.07
C MET A 191 -15.07 27.54 -6.14
N GLU A 192 -13.95 27.16 -5.55
CA GLU A 192 -12.67 27.87 -5.60
C GLU A 192 -11.63 26.98 -6.31
N SER A 193 -10.60 27.60 -6.90
CA SER A 193 -9.46 26.86 -7.46
C SER A 193 -8.82 25.96 -6.39
N LEU A 194 -8.37 24.76 -6.77
CA LEU A 194 -7.63 23.90 -5.86
C LEU A 194 -6.38 24.61 -5.33
N THR A 195 -6.02 24.32 -4.08
CA THR A 195 -4.75 24.77 -3.51
C THR A 195 -3.59 24.16 -4.29
N HIS A 196 -2.46 24.85 -4.29
CA HIS A 196 -1.27 24.38 -4.99
C HIS A 196 -0.80 23.03 -4.42
N GLU A 197 -0.85 22.88 -3.11
CA GLU A 197 -0.46 21.71 -2.35
C GLU A 197 -1.31 20.50 -2.72
N LEU A 198 -2.63 20.68 -2.89
CA LEU A 198 -3.52 19.61 -3.31
C LEU A 198 -3.25 19.17 -4.77
N GLU A 199 -2.96 20.11 -5.67
CA GLU A 199 -2.56 19.78 -7.04
C GLU A 199 -1.23 19.00 -7.07
N VAL A 200 -0.25 19.41 -6.25
CA VAL A 200 1.03 18.69 -6.11
C VAL A 200 0.79 17.28 -5.54
N TYR A 201 -0.11 17.15 -4.57
CA TYR A 201 -0.44 15.84 -3.99
C TYR A 201 -1.10 14.90 -5.01
N ILE A 202 -2.09 15.38 -5.76
CA ILE A 202 -2.74 14.62 -6.84
C ILE A 202 -1.70 14.18 -7.87
N LYS A 203 -0.78 15.08 -8.25
CA LYS A 203 0.32 14.71 -9.16
C LYS A 203 1.27 13.67 -8.56
N GLY A 204 1.53 13.76 -7.26
CA GLY A 204 2.30 12.77 -6.51
C GLY A 204 1.69 11.37 -6.59
N MET A 205 0.36 11.26 -6.53
CA MET A 205 -0.36 9.99 -6.70
C MET A 205 -0.19 9.40 -8.10
N GLU A 206 -0.26 10.23 -9.14
CA GLU A 206 0.01 9.79 -10.52
C GLU A 206 1.45 9.27 -10.67
N TYR A 207 2.44 10.01 -10.15
CA TYR A 207 3.84 9.57 -10.17
C TYR A 207 4.04 8.27 -9.40
N PHE A 208 3.33 8.07 -8.29
CA PHE A 208 3.39 6.84 -7.53
C PHE A 208 2.89 5.63 -8.34
N MET A 209 1.75 5.76 -9.02
CA MET A 209 1.22 4.70 -9.90
C MET A 209 2.21 4.35 -11.04
N CYS A 210 2.70 5.36 -11.76
CA CYS A 210 3.65 5.14 -12.85
C CYS A 210 4.98 4.56 -12.35
N GLY A 211 5.48 5.06 -11.21
CA GLY A 211 6.71 4.59 -10.60
C GLY A 211 6.64 3.13 -10.17
N ILE A 212 5.50 2.70 -9.61
CA ILE A 212 5.28 1.30 -9.24
C ILE A 212 5.26 0.40 -10.47
N GLU A 213 4.55 0.77 -11.54
CA GLU A 213 4.55 -0.03 -12.77
C GLU A 213 5.95 -0.15 -13.36
N LEU A 214 6.66 0.97 -13.51
CA LEU A 214 8.01 0.99 -14.06
C LEU A 214 8.97 0.16 -13.20
N TRP A 215 9.00 0.36 -11.89
CA TRP A 215 9.87 -0.42 -11.02
C TRP A 215 9.53 -1.91 -11.07
N SER A 216 8.24 -2.26 -11.08
CA SER A 216 7.78 -3.66 -11.11
C SER A 216 8.18 -4.37 -12.40
N GLN A 217 8.21 -3.67 -13.53
CA GLN A 217 8.69 -4.22 -14.79
C GLN A 217 10.18 -4.57 -14.76
N TRP A 218 11.00 -3.77 -14.08
CA TRP A 218 12.47 -3.82 -14.19
C TRP A 218 13.18 -4.42 -12.98
N THR A 219 12.52 -4.51 -11.84
CA THR A 219 13.15 -4.97 -10.60
C THR A 219 13.62 -6.43 -10.70
N PRO A 220 14.88 -6.74 -10.32
CA PRO A 220 15.34 -8.13 -10.23
C PRO A 220 14.51 -8.97 -9.25
N ARG A 221 13.85 -8.33 -8.28
CA ARG A 221 13.00 -9.01 -7.28
C ARG A 221 11.91 -9.87 -7.91
N TYR A 222 11.36 -9.46 -9.06
CA TYR A 222 10.25 -10.14 -9.75
C TYR A 222 10.71 -11.02 -10.91
N ARG A 223 12.02 -11.02 -11.21
CA ARG A 223 12.62 -11.79 -12.30
C ARG A 223 13.34 -13.05 -11.81
N GLN A 224 13.21 -13.38 -10.52
CA GLN A 224 13.80 -14.56 -9.87
C GLN A 224 12.84 -15.76 -9.90
#